data_AF-A0AA97MKJ3-F1
#
_entry.id   AF-A0AA97MKJ3-F1
#
_cell.length_a   1.000
_cell.length_b   1.000
_cell.length_c   1.000
_cell.angle_alpha   90.00
_cell.angle_beta   90.00
_cell.angle_gamma   90.00
#
_symmetry.space_group_name_H-M   'P 1'
#
loop_
_entity.id
_entity.type
_entity.pdbx_description
1 polymer ?
#
loop_
_entity_poly.entity_id
_entity_poly.type
_entity_poly.pdbx_seq_one_letter_code
_entity_poly.pdbx_strand_id
1 'polypeptide(L)'
;PVSNGGMFCRLCLLVQDAYGMFSEVQLQSLSSTDDIEQYCRRWEGKFCCLAGMKILQRTTRGRALGLFSLIDSLWPPVVPVKVPGQSQDAEMMTTNLPPPSFCYILTVQSGEIHVEVDAEEQISNLYQPPAVHGLKEILRIDGCNERCSFWAQVLYLRLQTKHSVPIDQRENLLFVTDSTLQNVVHGIPKVVAVSVTASCVLSTEIIEALSVASRLVFFKDALWGNGEIICVERTVLLLQKPLLCSAAGADLSELTGPVRLDELDSTTQANSVCALRGTVVGVNERTAFSWPTCDRCGNGKLELCPQDRELLYCNQCSEVVTTPVLKMQLEVFLSCPSRSQSTVKVKVRHEISFRLFVLLTMLLFLQTYEVQSVLGKEVGLLNCYVHSVTSHPNCVALEEIVLL
;
A
#
# COMPACT_ATOMS: atom_id res chain seq x y z
N PRO A 1 -31.08 -3.51 11.47
CA PRO A 1 -30.19 -4.61 11.04
C PRO A 1 -29.58 -4.29 9.68
N VAL A 2 -28.51 -3.50 9.70
CA VAL A 2 -27.74 -3.16 8.50
C VAL A 2 -26.84 -4.36 8.21
N SER A 3 -27.07 -4.98 7.07
CA SER A 3 -26.28 -6.08 6.53
C SER A 3 -24.83 -5.61 6.31
N ASN A 4 -23.92 -6.04 7.19
CA ASN A 4 -22.49 -6.04 6.92
C ASN A 4 -22.26 -6.99 5.74
N GLY A 5 -22.10 -6.44 4.54
CA GLY A 5 -21.52 -7.14 3.40
C GLY A 5 -20.03 -7.37 3.67
N GLY A 6 -19.72 -8.34 4.53
CA GLY A 6 -18.34 -8.76 4.75
C GLY A 6 -17.84 -9.43 3.48
N MET A 7 -16.73 -8.92 2.91
CA MET A 7 -15.94 -9.72 1.97
C MET A 7 -15.59 -11.03 2.68
N PHE A 8 -16.06 -12.16 2.16
CA PHE A 8 -15.65 -13.47 2.64
C PHE A 8 -14.20 -13.70 2.22
N CYS A 9 -13.25 -13.34 3.08
CA CYS A 9 -11.84 -13.66 2.88
C CYS A 9 -11.65 -15.18 3.04
N ARG A 10 -11.08 -15.82 2.02
CA ARG A 10 -10.69 -17.24 2.07
C ARG A 10 -9.19 -17.31 2.28
N LEU A 11 -8.76 -18.09 3.28
CA LEU A 11 -7.35 -18.42 3.43
C LEU A 11 -6.98 -19.49 2.40
N CYS A 12 -5.88 -19.26 1.68
CA CYS A 12 -5.35 -20.18 0.69
C CYS A 12 -3.92 -20.57 1.07
N LEU A 13 -3.60 -21.85 0.99
CA LEU A 13 -2.24 -22.37 1.14
C LEU A 13 -1.73 -22.83 -0.22
N LEU A 14 -0.54 -22.38 -0.60
CA LEU A 14 0.16 -22.93 -1.76
C LEU A 14 1.13 -24.01 -1.25
N VAL A 15 0.88 -25.25 -1.62
CA VAL A 15 1.65 -26.41 -1.17
C VAL A 15 2.39 -27.04 -2.33
N GLN A 16 3.56 -27.60 -2.03
CA GLN A 16 4.41 -28.28 -3.00
C GLN A 16 4.79 -29.67 -2.49
N ASP A 17 4.72 -30.67 -3.35
CA ASP A 17 5.16 -32.03 -3.03
C ASP A 17 6.62 -32.31 -3.46
N ALA A 18 7.13 -33.47 -3.08
CA ALA A 18 8.49 -33.91 -3.40
C ALA A 18 8.75 -34.17 -4.89
N TYR A 19 7.70 -34.20 -5.74
CA TYR A 19 7.79 -34.32 -7.19
C TYR A 19 7.73 -32.95 -7.89
N GLY A 20 7.67 -31.86 -7.12
CA GLY A 20 7.60 -30.51 -7.64
C GLY A 20 6.20 -30.07 -8.04
N MET A 21 5.15 -30.82 -7.69
CA MET A 21 3.77 -30.46 -8.00
C MET A 21 3.24 -29.44 -7.02
N PHE A 22 2.64 -28.36 -7.53
CA PHE A 22 1.96 -27.35 -6.72
C PHE A 22 0.45 -27.59 -6.68
N SER A 23 -0.14 -27.31 -5.52
CA SER A 23 -1.59 -27.26 -5.32
C SER A 23 -1.97 -26.06 -4.44
N GLU A 24 -3.07 -25.38 -4.77
CA GLU A 24 -3.67 -24.36 -3.90
C GLU A 24 -4.78 -25.02 -3.07
N VAL A 25 -4.66 -24.94 -1.75
CA VAL A 25 -5.64 -25.46 -0.80
C VAL A 25 -6.47 -24.31 -0.27
N GLN A 26 -7.75 -24.29 -0.61
CA GLN A 26 -8.70 -23.29 -0.15
C GLN A 26 -9.35 -23.75 1.16
N LEU A 27 -9.16 -22.95 2.19
CA LEU A 27 -9.72 -23.17 3.53
C LEU A 27 -10.99 -22.35 3.71
N GLN A 28 -12.04 -22.95 4.28
CA GLN A 28 -13.26 -22.22 4.59
C GLN A 28 -13.02 -21.24 5.75
N SER A 29 -13.55 -20.02 5.55
CA SER A 29 -13.57 -18.86 6.45
C SER A 29 -13.00 -19.12 7.85
N LEU A 30 -11.82 -18.57 8.10
CA LEU A 30 -11.34 -18.42 9.45
C LEU A 30 -12.11 -17.28 10.12
N SER A 31 -12.46 -17.46 11.39
CA SER A 31 -13.01 -16.39 12.21
C SER A 31 -12.06 -15.18 12.19
N SER A 32 -12.63 -13.99 12.16
CA SER A 32 -11.98 -12.69 11.90
C SER A 32 -11.00 -12.21 12.98
N THR A 33 -10.30 -13.12 13.67
CA THR A 33 -9.40 -12.81 14.79
C THR A 33 -8.03 -13.44 14.68
N ASP A 34 -7.81 -14.34 13.72
CA ASP A 34 -6.50 -14.94 13.55
C ASP A 34 -5.70 -14.15 12.52
N ASP A 35 -4.62 -13.55 12.98
CA ASP A 35 -3.71 -12.72 12.18
C ASP A 35 -3.00 -13.57 11.11
N ILE A 36 -2.92 -13.04 9.88
CA ILE A 36 -2.18 -13.63 8.76
C ILE A 36 -0.74 -13.94 9.18
N GLU A 37 -0.16 -13.11 10.05
CA GLU A 37 1.17 -13.33 10.60
C GLU A 37 1.29 -14.67 11.34
N GLN A 38 0.29 -15.03 12.13
CA GLN A 38 0.28 -16.28 12.89
C GLN A 38 0.24 -17.49 11.95
N TYR A 39 -0.54 -17.42 10.87
CA TYR A 39 -0.58 -18.47 9.85
C TYR A 39 0.75 -18.59 9.10
N CYS A 40 1.37 -17.47 8.75
CA CYS A 40 2.69 -17.47 8.12
C CYS A 40 3.72 -18.16 9.04
N ARG A 41 3.80 -17.77 10.31
CA ARG A 41 4.71 -18.42 11.29
C ARG A 41 4.42 -19.91 11.50
N ARG A 42 3.15 -20.30 11.42
CA ARG A 42 2.73 -21.68 11.66
C ARG A 42 3.02 -22.60 10.48
N TRP A 43 2.89 -22.15 9.24
CA TRP A 43 2.87 -23.03 8.07
C TRP A 43 3.87 -22.69 6.97
N GLU A 44 4.31 -21.44 6.87
CA GLU A 44 5.21 -21.04 5.79
C GLU A 44 6.53 -21.82 5.87
N GLY A 45 6.92 -22.41 4.75
CA GLY A 45 8.14 -23.20 4.63
C GLY A 45 8.18 -24.47 5.48
N LYS A 46 7.13 -24.82 6.23
CA LYS A 46 7.13 -26.01 7.09
C LYS A 46 6.55 -27.21 6.36
N PHE A 47 6.95 -28.40 6.81
CA PHE A 47 6.31 -29.63 6.38
C PHE A 47 4.89 -29.72 6.95
N CYS A 48 3.96 -30.17 6.11
CA CYS A 48 2.60 -30.44 6.50
C CYS A 48 2.10 -31.74 5.86
N CYS A 49 1.43 -32.56 6.67
CA CYS A 49 0.54 -33.60 6.17
C CYS A 49 -0.85 -33.00 5.99
N LEU A 50 -1.50 -33.28 4.86
CA LEU A 50 -2.86 -32.81 4.59
C LEU A 50 -3.73 -33.99 4.18
N ALA A 51 -4.89 -34.12 4.82
CA ALA A 51 -5.84 -35.20 4.59
C ALA A 51 -7.25 -34.62 4.33
N GLY A 52 -8.18 -35.46 3.83
CA GLY A 52 -9.57 -35.05 3.60
C GLY A 52 -9.78 -34.07 2.44
N MET A 53 -8.78 -33.88 1.58
CA MET A 53 -8.82 -32.88 0.51
C MET A 53 -9.63 -33.38 -0.68
N LYS A 54 -10.44 -32.50 -1.26
CA LYS A 54 -11.16 -32.75 -2.51
C LYS A 54 -10.63 -31.84 -3.62
N ILE A 55 -10.36 -32.42 -4.79
CA ILE A 55 -9.99 -31.64 -5.97
C ILE A 55 -11.23 -30.89 -6.46
N LEU A 56 -11.19 -29.56 -6.42
CA LEU A 56 -12.22 -28.72 -7.02
C LEU A 56 -12.02 -28.60 -8.52
N GLN A 57 -10.78 -28.28 -8.94
CA GLN A 57 -10.45 -28.09 -10.34
C GLN A 57 -8.94 -28.19 -10.59
N ARG A 58 -8.58 -28.38 -11.85
CA ARG A 58 -7.22 -28.18 -12.35
C ARG A 58 -7.18 -26.85 -13.11
N THR A 59 -6.25 -25.98 -12.73
CA THR A 59 -5.99 -24.70 -13.42
C THR A 59 -4.65 -24.74 -14.16
N THR A 60 -4.46 -23.79 -15.07
CA THR A 60 -3.27 -23.66 -15.93
C THR A 60 -2.84 -22.20 -16.01
N ARG A 61 -1.61 -21.94 -16.46
CA ARG A 61 -1.05 -20.58 -16.56
C ARG A 61 -1.99 -19.60 -17.26
N GLY A 62 -2.60 -19.98 -18.39
CA GLY A 62 -3.52 -19.12 -19.13
C GLY A 62 -4.83 -18.77 -18.41
N ARG A 63 -5.21 -19.50 -17.35
CA ARG A 63 -6.44 -19.25 -16.58
C ARG A 63 -6.21 -18.55 -15.24
N ALA A 64 -5.01 -18.63 -14.68
CA ALA A 64 -4.71 -18.13 -13.34
C ALA A 64 -3.32 -17.50 -13.29
N LEU A 65 -3.06 -16.48 -14.12
CA LEU A 65 -1.75 -15.84 -14.27
C LEU A 65 -1.10 -15.47 -12.92
N GLY A 66 -1.86 -14.87 -11.99
CA GLY A 66 -1.34 -14.49 -10.68
C GLY A 66 -0.83 -15.67 -9.84
N LEU A 67 -1.52 -16.82 -9.88
CA LEU A 67 -1.08 -18.04 -9.19
C LEU A 67 0.22 -18.58 -9.77
N PHE A 68 0.33 -18.62 -11.10
CA PHE A 68 1.53 -19.14 -11.75
C PHE A 68 2.72 -18.20 -11.63
N SER A 69 2.51 -16.89 -11.63
CA SER A 69 3.56 -15.91 -11.30
C SER A 69 4.13 -16.15 -9.89
N LEU A 70 3.29 -16.52 -8.92
CA LEU A 70 3.78 -16.92 -7.58
C LEU A 70 4.54 -18.25 -7.62
N ILE A 71 4.02 -19.27 -8.31
CA ILE A 71 4.72 -20.57 -8.47
C ILE A 71 6.09 -20.36 -9.13
N ASP A 72 6.16 -19.53 -10.16
CA ASP A 72 7.39 -19.22 -10.88
C ASP A 72 8.43 -18.57 -9.96
N SER A 73 8.00 -17.71 -9.01
CA SER A 73 8.89 -17.07 -8.04
C SER A 73 9.40 -18.00 -6.92
N LEU A 74 8.69 -19.10 -6.67
CA LEU A 74 9.05 -20.13 -5.67
C LEU A 74 9.79 -21.32 -6.31
N TRP A 75 10.12 -21.22 -7.59
CA TRP A 75 10.77 -22.27 -8.37
C TRP A 75 12.17 -21.83 -8.83
N PRO A 76 13.17 -22.74 -8.86
CA PRO A 76 13.13 -24.13 -8.44
C PRO A 76 13.38 -24.31 -6.93
N PRO A 77 12.91 -25.42 -6.33
CA PRO A 77 13.24 -25.78 -4.95
C PRO A 77 14.75 -25.85 -4.70
N VAL A 78 15.16 -25.65 -3.45
CA VAL A 78 16.58 -25.69 -3.04
C VAL A 78 17.18 -27.08 -3.26
N VAL A 79 16.36 -28.14 -3.16
CA VAL A 79 16.74 -29.52 -3.49
C VAL A 79 16.09 -30.01 -4.77
N PRO A 80 16.76 -30.87 -5.54
CA PRO A 80 16.17 -31.46 -6.73
C PRO A 80 14.85 -32.20 -6.43
N VAL A 81 13.88 -32.03 -7.32
CA VAL A 81 12.59 -32.75 -7.25
C VAL A 81 12.76 -34.20 -7.71
N LYS A 82 11.97 -35.09 -7.12
CA LYS A 82 11.93 -36.50 -7.51
C LYS A 82 11.33 -36.64 -8.91
N VAL A 83 11.97 -37.40 -9.79
CA VAL A 83 11.44 -37.73 -11.11
C VAL A 83 10.75 -39.10 -11.06
N PRO A 84 9.47 -39.22 -11.44
CA PRO A 84 8.80 -40.51 -11.50
C PRO A 84 9.54 -41.50 -12.41
N GLY A 85 9.94 -42.65 -11.87
CA GLY A 85 10.57 -43.73 -12.65
C GLY A 85 12.11 -43.73 -12.71
N GLN A 86 12.80 -42.78 -12.07
CA GLN A 86 14.26 -42.88 -11.87
C GLN A 86 14.58 -43.67 -10.59
N SER A 87 15.41 -44.72 -10.70
CA SER A 87 16.02 -45.38 -9.54
C SER A 87 16.91 -44.41 -8.79
N GLN A 88 17.12 -44.65 -7.48
CA GLN A 88 17.93 -43.81 -6.58
C GLN A 88 19.45 -43.79 -6.91
N ASP A 89 19.84 -44.12 -8.13
CA ASP A 89 21.23 -44.12 -8.55
C ASP A 89 21.60 -42.72 -9.03
N ALA A 90 22.41 -42.07 -8.20
CA ALA A 90 22.94 -40.73 -8.38
C ALA A 90 23.66 -40.57 -9.73
N GLU A 91 23.35 -39.48 -10.45
CA GLU A 91 24.34 -38.55 -11.04
C GLU A 91 23.74 -37.47 -11.97
N MET A 92 22.44 -37.50 -12.29
CA MET A 92 21.79 -36.43 -13.08
C MET A 92 20.48 -35.92 -12.47
N MET A 93 20.53 -35.44 -11.23
CA MET A 93 19.46 -34.62 -10.65
C MET A 93 19.56 -33.21 -11.22
N THR A 94 18.87 -32.91 -12.32
CA THR A 94 18.90 -31.57 -12.91
C THR A 94 17.96 -30.63 -12.17
N THR A 95 18.49 -29.56 -11.59
CA THR A 95 17.72 -28.43 -11.03
C THR A 95 17.01 -27.57 -12.10
N ASN A 96 17.21 -27.90 -13.39
CA ASN A 96 16.79 -27.10 -14.54
C ASN A 96 15.42 -27.51 -15.12
N LEU A 97 14.54 -28.10 -14.31
CA LEU A 97 13.19 -28.41 -14.77
C LEU A 97 12.38 -27.12 -14.90
N PRO A 98 11.51 -26.98 -15.92
CA PRO A 98 10.63 -25.83 -16.01
C PRO A 98 9.60 -25.84 -14.87
N PRO A 99 9.14 -24.66 -14.42
CA PRO A 99 8.09 -24.59 -13.41
C PRO A 99 6.81 -25.28 -13.92
N PRO A 100 6.00 -25.86 -13.01
CA PRO A 100 4.78 -26.57 -13.37
C PRO A 100 3.82 -25.72 -14.19
N SER A 101 3.24 -26.31 -15.24
CA SER A 101 2.29 -25.64 -16.14
C SER A 101 0.82 -25.72 -15.70
N PHE A 102 0.55 -26.51 -14.67
CA PHE A 102 -0.77 -26.66 -14.06
C PHE A 102 -0.69 -26.76 -12.54
N CYS A 103 -1.80 -26.45 -11.88
CA CYS A 103 -1.94 -26.49 -10.42
C CYS A 103 -3.34 -27.02 -10.09
N TYR A 104 -3.46 -27.86 -9.06
CA TYR A 104 -4.76 -28.29 -8.57
C TYR A 104 -5.27 -27.31 -7.52
N ILE A 105 -6.54 -26.94 -7.64
CA ILE A 105 -7.25 -26.22 -6.60
C ILE A 105 -8.00 -27.26 -5.77
N LEU A 106 -7.66 -27.33 -4.49
CA LEU A 106 -8.19 -28.25 -3.51
C LEU A 106 -9.08 -27.49 -2.52
N THR A 107 -10.08 -28.17 -1.98
CA THR A 107 -10.86 -27.68 -0.84
C THR A 107 -10.82 -28.70 0.27
N VAL A 108 -11.00 -28.25 1.51
CA VAL A 108 -11.19 -29.14 2.66
C VAL A 108 -12.52 -28.81 3.35
N GLN A 109 -13.22 -29.83 3.84
CA GLN A 109 -14.42 -29.65 4.66
C GLN A 109 -13.99 -29.25 6.09
N SER A 110 -14.73 -28.33 6.71
CA SER A 110 -14.41 -27.84 8.06
C SER A 110 -14.29 -29.00 9.05
N GLY A 111 -13.17 -29.06 9.78
CA GLY A 111 -12.88 -30.12 10.77
C GLY A 111 -12.02 -31.29 10.28
N GLU A 112 -11.72 -31.41 8.98
CA GLU A 112 -10.92 -32.53 8.43
C GLU A 112 -9.43 -32.18 8.18
N ILE A 113 -9.02 -30.94 8.46
CA ILE A 113 -7.64 -30.52 8.26
C ILE A 113 -6.81 -30.91 9.49
N HIS A 114 -6.16 -32.06 9.40
CA HIS A 114 -5.06 -32.40 10.30
C HIS A 114 -3.76 -31.89 9.70
N VAL A 115 -3.42 -30.62 9.94
CA VAL A 115 -2.06 -30.14 9.69
C VAL A 115 -1.18 -30.54 10.86
N GLU A 116 -0.54 -31.69 10.74
CA GLU A 116 0.62 -32.01 11.58
C GLU A 116 1.82 -31.27 11.01
N VAL A 117 2.26 -30.25 11.74
CA VAL A 117 3.54 -29.58 11.50
C VAL A 117 4.59 -30.38 12.28
N ASP A 118 5.68 -30.74 11.62
CA ASP A 118 6.76 -31.47 12.26
C ASP A 118 7.29 -30.70 13.50
N ALA A 119 7.53 -31.43 14.59
CA ALA A 119 7.88 -30.88 15.90
C ALA A 119 9.26 -30.19 15.91
N GLU A 120 10.11 -30.48 14.92
CA GLU A 120 11.46 -29.94 14.82
C GLU A 120 11.52 -28.50 14.28
N GLU A 121 10.37 -27.88 13.93
CA GLU A 121 10.26 -26.52 13.36
C GLU A 121 11.17 -26.25 12.14
N GLN A 122 11.72 -27.30 11.51
CA GLN A 122 12.66 -27.18 10.42
C GLN A 122 11.97 -26.70 9.13
N ILE A 123 12.64 -25.77 8.44
CA ILE A 123 12.23 -25.29 7.13
C ILE A 123 12.48 -26.42 6.12
N SER A 124 11.46 -26.73 5.33
CA SER A 124 11.55 -27.70 4.25
C SER A 124 12.52 -27.23 3.18
N ASN A 125 13.44 -28.10 2.79
CA ASN A 125 14.34 -27.85 1.67
C ASN A 125 13.61 -27.74 0.32
N LEU A 126 12.33 -28.15 0.25
CA LEU A 126 11.50 -27.92 -0.94
C LEU A 126 11.04 -26.46 -1.03
N TYR A 127 10.97 -25.75 0.09
CA TYR A 127 10.54 -24.37 0.11
C TYR A 127 11.67 -23.44 -0.31
N GLN A 128 11.43 -22.66 -1.34
CA GLN A 128 12.28 -21.54 -1.72
C GLN A 128 11.66 -20.25 -1.15
N PRO A 129 12.30 -19.59 -0.17
CA PRO A 129 11.77 -18.34 0.34
C PRO A 129 11.89 -17.21 -0.69
N PRO A 130 10.97 -16.24 -0.68
CA PRO A 130 11.04 -15.11 -1.60
C PRO A 130 12.31 -14.30 -1.35
N ALA A 131 12.95 -13.88 -2.44
CA ALA A 131 14.07 -12.96 -2.41
C ALA A 131 13.58 -11.56 -2.04
N VAL A 132 14.25 -10.94 -1.07
CA VAL A 132 13.96 -9.56 -0.65
C VAL A 132 14.87 -8.60 -1.39
N HIS A 133 14.26 -7.63 -2.06
CA HIS A 133 14.93 -6.61 -2.87
C HIS A 133 14.73 -5.21 -2.29
N GLY A 134 15.69 -4.32 -2.55
CA GLY A 134 15.47 -2.88 -2.38
C GLY A 134 14.57 -2.32 -3.48
N LEU A 135 13.82 -1.26 -3.20
CA LEU A 135 12.96 -0.60 -4.19
C LEU A 135 13.76 -0.15 -5.42
N LYS A 136 14.99 0.31 -5.23
CA LYS A 136 15.89 0.68 -6.34
C LYS A 136 16.15 -0.48 -7.31
N GLU A 137 16.29 -1.69 -6.79
CA GLU A 137 16.50 -2.89 -7.60
C GLU A 137 15.23 -3.27 -8.34
N ILE A 138 14.08 -3.22 -7.66
CA ILE A 138 12.77 -3.50 -8.24
C ILE A 138 12.48 -2.59 -9.43
N LEU A 139 12.73 -1.29 -9.29
CA LEU A 139 12.52 -0.31 -10.37
C LEU A 139 13.43 -0.54 -11.60
N ARG A 140 14.46 -1.40 -11.48
CA ARG A 140 15.38 -1.76 -12.55
C ARG A 140 15.15 -3.16 -13.11
N ILE A 141 14.13 -3.88 -12.63
CA ILE A 141 13.80 -5.21 -13.14
C ILE A 141 13.31 -5.06 -14.58
N ASP A 142 14.12 -5.57 -15.51
CA ASP A 142 13.77 -5.72 -16.92
C ASP A 142 12.88 -6.95 -17.08
N GLY A 143 11.59 -6.80 -16.74
CA GLY A 143 10.61 -7.88 -16.77
C GLY A 143 9.19 -7.36 -16.61
N CYS A 144 8.20 -8.20 -16.87
CA CYS A 144 6.80 -7.89 -16.67
C CYS A 144 6.11 -9.05 -15.95
N ASN A 145 5.35 -8.74 -14.91
CA ASN A 145 4.64 -9.70 -14.05
C ASN A 145 5.56 -10.55 -13.17
N GLU A 146 6.71 -9.98 -12.78
CA GLU A 146 7.63 -10.61 -11.83
C GLU A 146 7.15 -10.40 -10.40
N ARG A 147 7.30 -11.42 -9.55
CA ARG A 147 7.05 -11.25 -8.11
C ARG A 147 8.25 -10.59 -7.47
N CYS A 148 7.98 -9.63 -6.60
CA CYS A 148 8.98 -8.95 -5.80
C CYS A 148 8.53 -8.92 -4.36
N SER A 149 9.49 -9.13 -3.45
CA SER A 149 9.29 -8.94 -2.03
C SER A 149 10.24 -7.86 -1.52
N PHE A 150 9.76 -6.94 -0.69
CA PHE A 150 10.55 -5.80 -0.24
C PHE A 150 10.03 -5.20 1.05
N TRP A 151 10.91 -4.45 1.71
CA TRP A 151 10.57 -3.59 2.83
C TRP A 151 10.44 -2.16 2.38
N ALA A 152 9.38 -1.50 2.82
CA ALA A 152 9.27 -0.07 2.60
C ALA A 152 8.53 0.63 3.74
N GLN A 153 8.98 1.84 4.02
CA GLN A 153 8.30 2.78 4.88
C GLN A 153 7.11 3.38 4.12
N VAL A 154 5.90 3.21 4.64
CA VAL A 154 4.70 3.82 4.05
C VAL A 154 4.55 5.26 4.55
N LEU A 155 4.63 6.21 3.62
CA LEU A 155 4.60 7.64 3.91
C LEU A 155 3.22 8.25 3.75
N TYR A 156 2.40 7.72 2.85
CA TYR A 156 1.08 8.27 2.59
C TYR A 156 0.17 7.19 2.03
N LEU A 157 -1.06 7.13 2.53
CA LEU A 157 -2.12 6.27 2.04
C LEU A 157 -3.19 7.13 1.37
N ARG A 158 -3.41 6.89 0.08
CA ARG A 158 -4.51 7.48 -0.67
C ARG A 158 -5.62 6.44 -0.87
N LEU A 159 -6.71 6.63 -0.15
CA LEU A 159 -7.96 5.90 -0.39
C LEU A 159 -8.68 6.52 -1.59
N GLN A 160 -8.91 5.76 -2.67
CA GLN A 160 -9.76 6.25 -3.75
C GLN A 160 -11.23 6.27 -3.29
N THR A 161 -11.71 7.46 -2.92
CA THR A 161 -13.07 7.70 -2.43
C THR A 161 -14.07 8.03 -3.53
N LYS A 162 -13.77 7.76 -4.81
CA LYS A 162 -14.71 8.05 -5.91
C LYS A 162 -16.04 7.35 -5.63
N HIS A 163 -17.04 8.12 -5.21
CA HIS A 163 -18.37 7.63 -4.82
C HIS A 163 -19.13 6.92 -5.97
N SER A 164 -18.63 7.07 -7.20
CA SER A 164 -19.16 6.42 -8.41
C SER A 164 -18.62 5.01 -8.67
N VAL A 165 -17.60 4.56 -7.92
CA VAL A 165 -16.95 3.27 -8.13
C VAL A 165 -17.39 2.31 -7.02
N PRO A 166 -17.92 1.12 -7.35
CA PRO A 166 -18.25 0.08 -6.37
C PRO A 166 -17.07 -0.16 -5.42
N ILE A 167 -17.37 -0.50 -4.15
CA ILE A 167 -16.34 -0.73 -3.11
C ILE A 167 -15.29 -1.76 -3.60
N ASP A 168 -15.76 -2.75 -4.35
CA ASP A 168 -15.03 -3.86 -4.95
C ASP A 168 -14.07 -3.46 -6.09
N GLN A 169 -14.05 -2.17 -6.47
CA GLN A 169 -13.17 -1.60 -7.51
C GLN A 169 -12.35 -0.42 -6.98
N ARG A 170 -12.35 -0.17 -5.67
CA ARG A 170 -11.53 0.88 -5.07
C ARG A 170 -10.09 0.40 -4.94
N GLU A 171 -9.22 0.97 -5.75
CA GLU A 171 -7.78 0.81 -5.63
C GLU A 171 -7.25 1.77 -4.57
N ASN A 172 -6.51 1.25 -3.60
CA ASN A 172 -5.79 2.09 -2.65
C ASN A 172 -4.38 2.31 -3.18
N LEU A 173 -3.84 3.51 -3.04
CA LEU A 173 -2.45 3.82 -3.40
C LEU A 173 -1.64 4.05 -2.14
N LEU A 174 -0.58 3.27 -1.97
CA LEU A 174 0.40 3.44 -0.92
C LEU A 174 1.63 4.13 -1.52
N PHE A 175 2.12 5.18 -0.87
CA PHE A 175 3.35 5.86 -1.26
C PHE A 175 4.44 5.45 -0.30
N VAL A 176 5.48 4.81 -0.83
CA VAL A 176 6.48 4.11 -0.03
C VAL A 176 7.90 4.52 -0.40
N THR A 177 8.83 4.35 0.53
CA THR A 177 10.27 4.58 0.33
C THR A 177 11.09 3.57 1.13
N ASP A 178 12.36 3.39 0.76
CA ASP A 178 13.34 2.65 1.53
C ASP A 178 14.69 3.40 1.56
N SER A 179 15.69 2.83 2.25
CA SER A 179 17.05 3.38 2.29
C SER A 179 17.69 3.47 0.90
N THR A 180 17.38 2.52 0.01
CA THR A 180 17.97 2.44 -1.33
C THR A 180 17.53 3.57 -2.25
N LEU A 181 16.31 4.09 -2.08
CA LEU A 181 15.83 5.28 -2.80
C LEU A 181 16.32 6.59 -2.17
N GLN A 182 16.39 6.66 -0.84
CA GLN A 182 16.78 7.89 -0.14
C GLN A 182 18.27 8.24 -0.27
N ASN A 183 19.11 7.23 -0.54
CA ASN A 183 20.56 7.39 -0.74
C ASN A 183 20.96 7.71 -2.20
N VAL A 184 20.01 7.74 -3.13
CA VAL A 184 20.29 8.05 -4.55
C VAL A 184 20.22 9.56 -4.79
N VAL A 185 21.20 10.07 -5.54
CA VAL A 185 21.31 11.52 -5.79
C VAL A 185 20.43 11.96 -6.97
N HIS A 186 20.35 11.17 -8.06
CA HIS A 186 19.61 11.55 -9.27
C HIS A 186 19.04 10.34 -10.04
N GLY A 187 17.91 10.59 -10.74
CA GLY A 187 17.38 9.72 -11.81
C GLY A 187 16.43 8.61 -11.38
N ILE A 188 16.27 8.37 -10.07
CA ILE A 188 15.33 7.38 -9.52
C ILE A 188 14.42 8.13 -8.54
N PRO A 189 13.09 7.92 -8.59
CA PRO A 189 12.18 8.58 -7.67
C PRO A 189 12.49 8.17 -6.22
N LYS A 190 12.44 9.14 -5.31
CA LYS A 190 12.64 8.91 -3.87
C LYS A 190 11.44 8.23 -3.22
N VAL A 191 10.27 8.33 -3.84
CA VAL A 191 9.02 7.73 -3.37
C VAL A 191 8.34 7.03 -4.52
N VAL A 192 7.89 5.81 -4.27
CA VAL A 192 7.24 4.94 -5.25
C VAL A 192 5.78 4.72 -4.87
N ALA A 193 4.91 4.70 -5.87
CA ALA A 193 3.51 4.32 -5.68
C ALA A 193 3.37 2.79 -5.75
N VAL A 194 2.61 2.24 -4.81
CA VAL A 194 2.22 0.83 -4.75
C VAL A 194 0.69 0.76 -4.83
N SER A 195 0.19 0.14 -5.88
CA SER A 195 -1.24 0.00 -6.16
C SER A 195 -1.79 -1.23 -5.45
N VAL A 196 -2.74 -1.06 -4.54
CA VAL A 196 -3.43 -2.16 -3.86
C VAL A 196 -4.77 -2.38 -4.55
N THR A 197 -4.86 -3.47 -5.29
CA THR A 197 -6.07 -3.88 -5.99
C THR A 197 -7.09 -4.50 -5.03
N ALA A 198 -8.35 -4.57 -5.45
CA ALA A 198 -9.41 -5.19 -4.65
C ALA A 198 -9.21 -6.71 -4.45
N SER A 199 -8.34 -7.37 -5.22
CA SER A 199 -8.01 -8.78 -5.01
C SER A 199 -6.97 -9.00 -3.91
N CYS A 200 -6.30 -7.94 -3.45
CA CYS A 200 -5.40 -7.98 -2.29
C CYS A 200 -6.15 -7.59 -1.01
N VAL A 201 -6.21 -8.51 -0.05
CA VAL A 201 -6.86 -8.28 1.24
C VAL A 201 -5.85 -7.71 2.22
N LEU A 202 -6.12 -6.49 2.72
CA LEU A 202 -5.36 -5.89 3.81
C LEU A 202 -5.92 -6.35 5.16
N SER A 203 -5.06 -6.78 6.08
CA SER A 203 -5.47 -7.10 7.45
C SER A 203 -5.91 -5.83 8.19
N THR A 204 -6.79 -5.99 9.19
CA THR A 204 -7.23 -4.89 10.04
C THR A 204 -6.04 -4.22 10.74
N GLU A 205 -5.05 -5.00 11.16
CA GLU A 205 -3.84 -4.51 11.80
C GLU A 205 -3.02 -3.59 10.88
N ILE A 206 -2.87 -3.94 9.61
CA ILE A 206 -2.20 -3.09 8.62
C ILE A 206 -2.98 -1.79 8.42
N ILE A 207 -4.30 -1.88 8.28
CA ILE A 207 -5.17 -0.71 8.08
C ILE A 207 -5.08 0.23 9.29
N GLU A 208 -5.18 -0.32 10.50
CA GLU A 208 -5.07 0.44 11.75
C GLU A 208 -3.68 1.04 11.92
N ALA A 209 -2.61 0.28 11.68
CA ALA A 209 -1.24 0.77 11.81
C ALA A 209 -0.95 1.93 10.85
N LEU A 210 -1.43 1.84 9.60
CA LEU A 210 -1.29 2.90 8.58
C LEU A 210 -2.20 4.11 8.83
N SER A 211 -3.23 3.98 9.67
CA SER A 211 -4.10 5.11 10.03
C SER A 211 -3.50 6.02 11.10
N VAL A 212 -2.52 5.52 11.86
CA VAL A 212 -1.95 6.22 13.02
C VAL A 212 -0.65 6.92 12.69
N ALA A 213 0.27 6.22 12.03
CA ALA A 213 1.61 6.73 11.79
C ALA A 213 2.28 6.02 10.60
N SER A 214 3.39 6.58 10.14
CA SER A 214 4.24 5.94 9.13
C SER A 214 4.82 4.65 9.70
N ARG A 215 4.70 3.56 8.95
CA ARG A 215 5.15 2.23 9.36
C ARG A 215 6.03 1.60 8.30
N LEU A 216 7.03 0.86 8.77
CA LEU A 216 7.78 -0.08 7.97
C LEU A 216 6.90 -1.30 7.73
N VAL A 217 6.63 -1.61 6.45
CA VAL A 217 5.78 -2.72 6.04
C VAL A 217 6.56 -3.62 5.09
N PHE A 218 6.45 -4.93 5.31
CA PHE A 218 6.94 -5.92 4.38
C PHE A 218 5.86 -6.24 3.35
N PHE A 219 6.19 -6.05 2.09
CA PHE A 219 5.37 -6.42 0.95
C PHE A 219 5.90 -7.75 0.42
N LYS A 220 5.17 -8.83 0.66
CA LYS A 220 5.53 -10.17 0.22
C LYS A 220 4.80 -10.51 -1.06
N ASP A 221 5.55 -10.93 -2.07
CA ASP A 221 5.03 -11.40 -3.35
C ASP A 221 4.12 -10.36 -4.05
N ALA A 222 4.50 -9.08 -3.99
CA ALA A 222 3.88 -8.05 -4.82
C ALA A 222 4.27 -8.25 -6.28
N LEU A 223 3.45 -7.75 -7.22
CA LEU A 223 3.70 -7.87 -8.65
C LEU A 223 4.40 -6.60 -9.16
N TRP A 224 5.53 -6.75 -9.85
CA TRP A 224 6.11 -5.70 -10.67
C TRP A 224 5.64 -5.85 -12.11
N GLY A 225 4.94 -4.84 -12.63
CA GLY A 225 4.40 -4.87 -13.98
C GLY A 225 4.00 -3.48 -14.47
N ASN A 226 4.22 -3.22 -15.76
CA ASN A 226 3.89 -1.94 -16.39
C ASN A 226 4.54 -0.71 -15.72
N GLY A 227 5.70 -0.88 -15.09
CA GLY A 227 6.41 0.19 -14.39
C GLY A 227 5.84 0.54 -13.01
N GLU A 228 4.92 -0.26 -12.49
CA GLU A 228 4.29 -0.08 -11.19
C GLU A 228 4.42 -1.33 -10.32
N ILE A 229 4.45 -1.12 -9.01
CA ILE A 229 4.33 -2.20 -8.02
C ILE A 229 2.85 -2.34 -7.68
N ILE A 230 2.33 -3.56 -7.78
CA ILE A 230 0.90 -3.87 -7.65
C ILE A 230 0.72 -4.99 -6.63
N CYS A 231 0.00 -4.70 -5.55
CA CYS A 231 -0.49 -5.72 -4.62
C CYS A 231 -1.76 -6.35 -5.21
N VAL A 232 -1.67 -7.65 -5.49
CA VAL A 232 -2.73 -8.46 -6.10
C VAL A 232 -3.10 -9.62 -5.17
N GLU A 233 -3.91 -10.56 -5.63
CA GLU A 233 -4.20 -11.76 -4.85
C GLU A 233 -2.90 -12.52 -4.52
N ARG A 234 -2.86 -13.08 -3.30
CA ARG A 234 -1.70 -13.79 -2.72
C ARG A 234 -0.50 -12.88 -2.41
N THR A 235 -0.58 -11.57 -2.62
CA THR A 235 0.34 -10.62 -1.99
C THR A 235 -0.01 -10.50 -0.50
N VAL A 236 1.00 -10.54 0.37
CA VAL A 236 0.82 -10.46 1.84
C VAL A 236 1.57 -9.26 2.39
N LEU A 237 0.91 -8.44 3.20
CA LEU A 237 1.53 -7.31 3.89
C LEU A 237 1.72 -7.64 5.36
N LEU A 238 2.92 -7.45 5.90
CA LEU A 238 3.28 -7.77 7.29
C LEU A 238 3.96 -6.58 7.95
N LEU A 239 3.69 -6.37 9.24
CA LEU A 239 4.37 -5.34 10.05
C LEU A 239 5.69 -5.84 10.65
N GLN A 240 5.82 -7.15 10.81
CA GLN A 240 6.98 -7.78 11.44
C GLN A 240 7.87 -8.47 10.42
N LYS A 241 9.13 -8.68 10.82
CA LYS A 241 10.09 -9.30 9.93
C LYS A 241 9.75 -10.77 9.68
N PRO A 242 9.52 -11.19 8.42
CA PRO A 242 9.27 -12.59 8.13
C PRO A 242 10.46 -13.41 8.58
N LEU A 243 10.19 -14.53 9.23
CA LEU A 243 11.21 -15.41 9.79
C LEU A 243 12.08 -16.06 8.70
N LEU A 244 11.54 -16.19 7.47
CA LEU A 244 12.08 -17.09 6.45
C LEU A 244 12.64 -16.41 5.21
N CYS A 245 12.63 -15.08 5.12
CA CYS A 245 13.09 -14.38 3.93
C CYS A 245 14.60 -14.52 3.70
N SER A 246 15.00 -14.87 2.47
CA SER A 246 16.39 -14.83 2.05
C SER A 246 16.76 -13.36 1.79
N ALA A 247 17.59 -12.79 2.66
CA ALA A 247 18.15 -11.46 2.45
C ALA A 247 19.13 -11.54 1.27
N ALA A 248 18.64 -11.35 0.05
CA ALA A 248 19.45 -11.21 -1.14
C ALA A 248 20.14 -9.83 -1.11
N GLY A 249 21.10 -9.65 -0.20
CA GLY A 249 21.90 -8.42 -0.10
C GLY A 249 21.14 -7.12 0.22
N ALA A 250 19.82 -7.16 0.43
CA ALA A 250 19.04 -5.97 0.75
C ALA A 250 19.46 -5.39 2.11
N ASP A 251 19.99 -4.18 2.10
CA ASP A 251 20.29 -3.38 3.29
C ASP A 251 18.96 -2.96 3.94
N LEU A 252 18.49 -3.78 4.88
CA LEU A 252 17.29 -3.56 5.68
C LEU A 252 17.47 -2.47 6.75
N SER A 253 18.52 -1.64 6.65
CA SER A 253 18.72 -0.53 7.57
C SER A 253 17.50 0.39 7.56
N GLU A 254 16.94 0.58 8.76
CA GLU A 254 15.87 1.55 8.97
C GLU A 254 16.32 2.94 8.54
N LEU A 255 15.38 3.75 8.07
CA LEU A 255 15.66 5.13 7.67
C LEU A 255 16.13 5.92 8.89
N THR A 256 17.42 6.24 8.96
CA THR A 256 18.03 6.94 10.10
C THR A 256 17.82 8.47 10.08
N GLY A 257 17.07 8.99 9.11
CA GLY A 257 16.89 10.44 8.91
C GLY A 257 15.54 10.82 8.28
N PRO A 258 15.22 12.12 8.24
CA PRO A 258 13.96 12.59 7.67
C PRO A 258 13.88 12.23 6.19
N VAL A 259 12.70 11.75 5.79
CA VAL A 259 12.42 11.33 4.42
C VAL A 259 12.46 12.54 3.49
N ARG A 260 13.13 12.39 2.36
CA ARG A 260 13.23 13.40 1.31
C ARG A 260 12.28 13.04 0.19
N LEU A 261 11.53 14.03 -0.28
CA LEU A 261 10.73 13.93 -1.51
C LEU A 261 11.52 14.53 -2.68
N ASP A 262 11.12 14.18 -3.90
CA ASP A 262 11.57 14.86 -5.11
C ASP A 262 10.86 16.20 -5.25
N GLU A 263 11.58 17.23 -5.67
CA GLU A 263 10.95 18.53 -5.95
C GLU A 263 10.09 18.43 -7.22
N LEU A 264 8.94 19.11 -7.22
CA LEU A 264 8.10 19.19 -8.40
C LEU A 264 8.89 19.77 -9.57
N ASP A 265 8.97 19.01 -10.66
CA ASP A 265 9.69 19.36 -11.88
C ASP A 265 8.87 19.01 -13.14
N SER A 266 9.53 19.08 -14.31
CA SER A 266 8.91 18.71 -15.59
C SER A 266 8.76 17.20 -15.80
N THR A 267 9.47 16.37 -15.04
CA THR A 267 9.43 14.90 -15.14
C THR A 267 8.38 14.28 -14.22
N THR A 268 7.89 15.06 -13.25
CA THR A 268 6.88 14.64 -12.29
C THR A 268 5.57 14.25 -12.99
N GLN A 269 5.12 13.02 -12.74
CA GLN A 269 3.91 12.45 -13.33
C GLN A 269 2.68 12.64 -12.43
N ALA A 270 1.49 12.39 -12.98
CA ALA A 270 0.29 12.26 -12.17
C ALA A 270 0.41 11.02 -11.26
N ASN A 271 -0.30 11.04 -10.13
CA ASN A 271 -0.26 10.00 -9.12
C ASN A 271 1.08 9.81 -8.41
N SER A 272 1.93 10.85 -8.34
CA SER A 272 3.14 10.86 -7.52
C SER A 272 3.01 11.74 -6.28
N VAL A 273 3.99 11.64 -5.38
CA VAL A 273 4.19 12.54 -4.25
C VAL A 273 5.48 13.32 -4.45
N CYS A 274 5.43 14.64 -4.24
CA CYS A 274 6.56 15.54 -4.42
C CYS A 274 6.59 16.62 -3.34
N ALA A 275 7.75 17.24 -3.16
CA ALA A 275 7.90 18.49 -2.42
C ALA A 275 7.70 19.70 -3.34
N LEU A 276 7.09 20.75 -2.81
CA LEU A 276 6.78 21.97 -3.54
C LEU A 276 7.26 23.21 -2.78
N ARG A 277 7.87 24.15 -3.51
CA ARG A 277 8.15 25.50 -3.04
C ARG A 277 7.74 26.50 -4.12
N GLY A 278 7.13 27.61 -3.72
CA GLY A 278 6.71 28.64 -4.68
C GLY A 278 6.18 29.90 -4.02
N THR A 279 5.79 30.85 -4.87
CA THR A 279 5.22 32.14 -4.46
C THR A 279 3.75 32.20 -4.82
N VAL A 280 2.90 32.65 -3.91
CA VAL A 280 1.46 32.81 -4.18
C VAL A 280 1.23 33.91 -5.21
N VAL A 281 0.60 33.54 -6.33
CA VAL A 281 0.22 34.47 -7.41
C VAL A 281 -1.29 34.63 -7.56
N GLY A 282 -2.07 33.78 -6.88
CA GLY A 282 -3.53 33.88 -6.90
C GLY A 282 -4.19 32.97 -5.88
N VAL A 283 -5.45 33.24 -5.59
CA VAL A 283 -6.29 32.46 -4.69
C VAL A 283 -7.67 32.29 -5.33
N ASN A 284 -8.23 31.08 -5.30
CA ASN A 284 -9.58 30.84 -5.77
C ASN A 284 -10.58 30.96 -4.61
N GLU A 285 -11.04 32.19 -4.37
CA GLU A 285 -12.02 32.52 -3.32
C GLU A 285 -13.33 31.72 -3.45
N ARG A 286 -13.75 31.38 -4.67
CA ARG A 286 -15.01 30.65 -4.90
C ARG A 286 -15.00 29.23 -4.33
N THR A 287 -13.81 28.68 -4.13
CA THR A 287 -13.60 27.35 -3.56
C THR A 287 -13.11 27.40 -2.11
N ALA A 288 -12.93 28.61 -1.57
CA ALA A 288 -12.57 28.82 -0.17
C ALA A 288 -13.76 28.45 0.70
N PHE A 289 -13.56 27.50 1.60
CA PHE A 289 -14.61 27.08 2.52
C PHE A 289 -14.00 26.68 3.87
N SER A 290 -14.69 27.02 4.96
CA SER A 290 -14.32 26.63 6.32
C SER A 290 -15.51 26.01 7.03
N TRP A 291 -15.25 24.99 7.84
CA TRP A 291 -16.28 24.28 8.60
C TRP A 291 -15.77 23.83 9.96
N PRO A 292 -16.62 23.83 11.00
CA PRO A 292 -16.25 23.32 12.31
C PRO A 292 -16.18 21.79 12.32
N THR A 293 -15.27 21.24 13.11
CA THR A 293 -15.12 19.80 13.34
C THR A 293 -14.98 19.48 14.82
N CYS A 294 -15.31 18.25 15.20
CA CYS A 294 -15.14 17.78 16.57
C CYS A 294 -13.65 17.80 16.96
N ASP A 295 -13.34 18.41 18.09
CA ASP A 295 -12.00 18.47 18.69
C ASP A 295 -11.50 17.13 19.23
N ARG A 296 -12.40 16.18 19.49
CA ARG A 296 -12.04 14.84 19.99
C ARG A 296 -11.80 13.82 18.87
N CYS A 297 -12.74 13.66 17.96
CA CYS A 297 -12.67 12.64 16.90
C CYS A 297 -12.42 13.18 15.49
N GLY A 298 -12.36 14.51 15.31
CA GLY A 298 -12.14 15.13 14.00
C GLY A 298 -13.34 15.08 13.04
N ASN A 299 -14.50 14.57 13.48
CA ASN A 299 -15.71 14.47 12.65
C ASN A 299 -16.17 15.87 12.17
N GLY A 300 -16.31 16.03 10.87
CA GLY A 300 -16.75 17.28 10.24
C GLY A 300 -18.25 17.38 9.94
N LYS A 301 -19.03 16.33 10.24
CA LYS A 301 -20.50 16.34 10.14
C LYS A 301 -21.11 16.57 11.51
N LEU A 302 -20.88 17.76 12.06
CA LEU A 302 -21.49 18.17 13.32
C LEU A 302 -22.97 18.52 13.09
N GLU A 303 -23.82 18.06 14.01
CA GLU A 303 -25.25 18.32 13.99
C GLU A 303 -25.58 19.43 15.01
N LEU A 304 -26.77 20.01 14.93
CA LEU A 304 -27.24 20.93 15.96
C LEU A 304 -27.75 20.11 17.15
N CYS A 305 -27.36 20.51 18.37
CA CYS A 305 -27.78 19.83 19.58
C CYS A 305 -29.32 19.88 19.70
N PRO A 306 -30.00 18.74 19.95
CA PRO A 306 -31.46 18.70 20.04
C PRO A 306 -32.04 19.61 21.14
N GLN A 307 -31.29 19.75 22.23
CA GLN A 307 -31.67 20.53 23.42
C GLN A 307 -31.36 22.02 23.28
N ASP A 308 -30.38 22.38 22.45
CA ASP A 308 -29.97 23.77 22.19
C ASP A 308 -29.46 23.92 20.75
N ARG A 309 -30.20 24.65 19.93
CA ARG A 309 -29.88 24.82 18.50
C ARG A 309 -28.64 25.67 18.23
N GLU A 310 -28.05 26.29 19.25
CA GLU A 310 -26.81 27.05 19.13
C GLU A 310 -25.56 26.19 19.38
N LEU A 311 -25.72 24.98 19.92
CA LEU A 311 -24.61 24.09 20.25
C LEU A 311 -24.40 23.04 19.16
N LEU A 312 -23.14 22.75 18.88
CA LEU A 312 -22.75 21.69 17.94
C LEU A 312 -22.68 20.35 18.68
N TYR A 313 -23.18 19.30 18.05
CA TYR A 313 -23.21 17.94 18.58
C TYR A 313 -22.46 16.99 17.65
N CYS A 314 -21.58 16.17 18.22
CA CYS A 314 -20.86 15.14 17.48
C CYS A 314 -21.54 13.79 17.69
N ASN A 315 -22.17 13.26 16.63
CA ASN A 315 -22.81 11.94 16.69
C ASN A 315 -21.84 10.77 16.94
N GLN A 316 -20.57 10.89 16.54
CA GLN A 316 -19.55 9.86 16.78
C GLN A 316 -19.10 9.81 18.24
N CYS A 317 -18.93 10.98 18.88
CA CYS A 317 -18.59 11.05 20.31
C CYS A 317 -19.81 10.97 21.21
N SER A 318 -21.01 11.11 20.64
CA SER A 318 -22.27 11.25 21.37
C SER A 318 -22.27 12.39 22.40
N GLU A 319 -21.53 13.47 22.13
CA GLU A 319 -21.30 14.59 23.04
C GLU A 319 -21.45 15.94 22.34
N VAL A 320 -21.76 16.97 23.13
CA VAL A 320 -21.74 18.37 22.70
C VAL A 320 -20.29 18.83 22.52
N VAL A 321 -20.02 19.45 21.37
CA VAL A 321 -18.71 20.02 21.03
C VAL A 321 -18.66 21.47 21.52
N THR A 322 -17.94 21.71 22.61
CA THR A 322 -17.79 23.04 23.21
C THR A 322 -16.68 23.86 22.54
N THR A 323 -15.66 23.20 21.99
CA THR A 323 -14.48 23.82 21.39
C THR A 323 -14.20 23.26 20.00
N PRO A 324 -15.03 23.56 18.98
CA PRO A 324 -14.86 23.00 17.65
C PRO A 324 -13.55 23.46 17.01
N VAL A 325 -12.87 22.54 16.31
CA VAL A 325 -11.69 22.85 15.49
C VAL A 325 -12.17 23.29 14.12
N LEU A 326 -11.90 24.54 13.74
CA LEU A 326 -12.24 25.05 12.42
C LEU A 326 -11.28 24.47 11.37
N LYS A 327 -11.79 23.66 10.43
CA LYS A 327 -11.06 23.25 9.24
C LYS A 327 -11.32 24.22 8.10
N MET A 328 -10.35 24.37 7.22
CA MET A 328 -10.48 25.17 6.00
C MET A 328 -9.89 24.44 4.81
N GLN A 329 -10.43 24.76 3.64
CA GLN A 329 -9.92 24.35 2.35
C GLN A 329 -9.80 25.58 1.46
N LEU A 330 -8.67 25.70 0.78
CA LEU A 330 -8.41 26.78 -0.16
C LEU A 330 -7.68 26.22 -1.37
N GLU A 331 -7.99 26.75 -2.55
CA GLU A 331 -7.16 26.52 -3.72
C GLU A 331 -6.30 27.76 -3.98
N VAL A 332 -4.98 27.57 -3.99
CA VAL A 332 -4.00 28.63 -4.25
C VAL A 332 -3.26 28.35 -5.55
N PHE A 333 -2.90 29.42 -6.25
CA PHE A 333 -2.08 29.35 -7.45
C PHE A 333 -0.67 29.80 -7.09
N LEU A 334 0.31 28.94 -7.35
CA LEU A 334 1.72 29.17 -7.07
C LEU A 334 2.51 29.31 -8.38
N SER A 335 3.42 30.29 -8.38
CA SER A 335 4.53 30.35 -9.32
C SER A 335 5.71 29.59 -8.71
N CYS A 336 6.21 28.59 -9.44
CA CYS A 336 7.26 27.70 -8.96
C CYS A 336 8.53 27.91 -9.80
N PRO A 337 9.70 28.19 -9.19
CA PRO A 337 10.95 28.37 -9.94
C PRO A 337 11.33 27.14 -10.78
N SER A 338 11.07 25.94 -10.24
CA SER A 338 11.30 24.66 -10.93
C SER A 338 10.42 24.44 -12.16
N ARG A 339 9.32 25.21 -12.29
CA ARG A 339 8.39 25.19 -13.43
C ARG A 339 7.92 26.61 -13.77
N SER A 340 8.84 27.45 -14.25
CA SER A 340 8.59 28.87 -14.55
C SER A 340 7.47 29.14 -15.58
N GLN A 341 7.10 28.14 -16.38
CA GLN A 341 6.06 28.23 -17.42
C GLN A 341 4.71 27.59 -17.02
N SER A 342 4.56 27.13 -15.77
CA SER A 342 3.34 26.49 -15.29
C SER A 342 2.73 27.24 -14.12
N THR A 343 1.41 27.33 -14.07
CA THR A 343 0.69 27.71 -12.85
C THR A 343 0.37 26.45 -12.06
N VAL A 344 0.83 26.39 -10.81
CA VAL A 344 0.58 25.22 -9.95
C VAL A 344 -0.64 25.52 -9.08
N LYS A 345 -1.70 24.73 -9.24
CA LYS A 345 -2.92 24.82 -8.46
C LYS A 345 -2.82 23.86 -7.29
N VAL A 346 -2.73 24.38 -6.06
CA VAL A 346 -2.61 23.57 -4.84
C VAL A 346 -3.90 23.66 -4.05
N LYS A 347 -4.51 22.51 -3.78
CA LYS A 347 -5.60 22.35 -2.82
C LYS A 347 -4.99 22.15 -1.43
N VAL A 348 -5.13 23.17 -0.60
CA VAL A 348 -4.62 23.23 0.78
C VAL A 348 -5.72 22.79 1.72
N ARG A 349 -5.39 21.96 2.71
CA ARG A 349 -6.29 21.56 3.79
C ARG A 349 -5.63 21.84 5.13
N HIS A 350 -6.38 22.46 6.04
CA HIS A 350 -5.90 23.00 7.31
C HIS A 350 -5.27 22.00 8.29
N GLU A 351 -5.23 20.71 8.00
CA GLU A 351 -4.83 19.78 9.05
C GLU A 351 -3.34 19.89 9.43
N ILE A 352 -2.37 20.19 8.54
CA ILE A 352 -0.93 20.11 8.94
C ILE A 352 -0.01 21.06 8.14
N SER A 353 -0.08 22.38 8.33
CA SER A 353 1.12 23.23 8.11
C SER A 353 1.04 24.54 8.89
N PHE A 354 1.80 24.62 9.99
CA PHE A 354 1.96 25.82 10.81
C PHE A 354 2.38 27.05 10.00
N ARG A 355 3.09 26.89 8.87
CA ARG A 355 3.62 28.02 8.09
C ARG A 355 2.59 28.68 7.19
N LEU A 356 1.72 27.89 6.55
CA LEU A 356 0.60 28.44 5.79
C LEU A 356 -0.56 28.82 6.73
N PHE A 357 -0.72 28.09 7.84
CA PHE A 357 -1.58 28.49 8.95
C PHE A 357 -1.22 29.89 9.44
N VAL A 358 0.03 30.21 9.78
CA VAL A 358 0.40 31.58 10.19
C VAL A 358 -0.01 32.62 9.14
N LEU A 359 0.13 32.33 7.85
CA LEU A 359 -0.32 33.24 6.79
C LEU A 359 -1.86 33.38 6.75
N LEU A 360 -2.60 32.28 6.93
CA LEU A 360 -4.06 32.22 6.97
C LEU A 360 -4.68 32.73 8.29
N THR A 361 -3.99 32.58 9.41
CA THR A 361 -4.37 33.11 10.72
C THR A 361 -4.19 34.62 10.73
N MET A 362 -3.12 35.15 10.11
CA MET A 362 -2.98 36.59 9.88
C MET A 362 -4.13 37.15 9.01
N LEU A 363 -4.59 36.39 8.00
CA LEU A 363 -5.77 36.73 7.21
C LEU A 363 -7.08 36.74 8.02
N LEU A 364 -7.26 35.78 8.92
CA LEU A 364 -8.46 35.61 9.74
C LEU A 364 -8.58 36.63 10.88
N PHE A 365 -7.47 37.03 11.50
CA PHE A 365 -7.47 38.03 12.57
C PHE A 365 -7.78 39.46 12.09
N LEU A 366 -7.62 39.74 10.78
CA LEU A 366 -7.81 41.08 10.22
C LEU A 366 -9.26 41.44 9.85
N GLN A 367 -10.25 40.56 10.06
CA GLN A 367 -11.67 40.77 9.71
C GLN A 367 -11.93 41.18 8.23
N THR A 368 -10.89 41.20 7.39
CA THR A 368 -10.91 41.63 5.99
C THR A 368 -10.05 40.66 5.20
N TYR A 369 -10.71 39.71 4.51
CA TYR A 369 -10.05 38.81 3.57
C TYR A 369 -9.63 39.62 2.34
N GLU A 370 -8.46 40.26 2.38
CA GLU A 370 -7.88 40.88 1.19
C GLU A 370 -6.86 39.94 0.56
N VAL A 371 -7.19 39.36 -0.61
CA VAL A 371 -6.27 38.55 -1.43
C VAL A 371 -4.91 39.21 -1.61
N GLN A 372 -4.88 40.55 -1.65
CA GLN A 372 -3.65 41.34 -1.74
C GLN A 372 -2.63 41.04 -0.63
N SER A 373 -3.07 40.64 0.56
CA SER A 373 -2.18 40.33 1.68
C SER A 373 -1.44 38.99 1.56
N VAL A 374 -1.91 38.10 0.68
CA VAL A 374 -1.31 36.76 0.42
C VAL A 374 -0.45 36.76 -0.84
N LEU A 375 -0.75 37.62 -1.82
CA LEU A 375 0.00 37.70 -3.07
C LEU A 375 1.47 38.03 -2.82
N GLY A 376 2.36 37.38 -3.56
CA GLY A 376 3.81 37.58 -3.46
C GLY A 376 4.47 36.91 -2.25
N LYS A 377 3.71 36.23 -1.40
CA LYS A 377 4.26 35.51 -0.23
C LYS A 377 4.89 34.19 -0.66
N GLU A 378 6.07 33.90 -0.13
CA GLU A 378 6.71 32.60 -0.31
C GLU A 378 6.02 31.55 0.56
N VAL A 379 5.70 30.43 -0.07
CA VAL A 379 5.26 29.21 0.60
C VAL A 379 6.49 28.34 0.82
N GLY A 380 6.70 27.92 2.07
CA GLY A 380 7.77 26.98 2.42
C GLY A 380 7.57 25.61 1.75
N LEU A 381 8.45 24.65 2.08
CA LEU A 381 8.36 23.30 1.52
C LEU A 381 7.02 22.64 1.93
N LEU A 382 6.18 22.34 0.95
CA LEU A 382 4.94 21.58 1.11
C LEU A 382 5.11 20.16 0.58
N ASN A 383 4.53 19.18 1.26
CA ASN A 383 4.39 17.83 0.73
C ASN A 383 3.08 17.77 -0.07
N CYS A 384 3.15 17.34 -1.32
CA CYS A 384 2.03 17.41 -2.24
C CYS A 384 1.83 16.09 -2.97
N TYR A 385 0.56 15.74 -3.15
CA TYR A 385 0.12 14.70 -4.04
C TYR A 385 -0.26 15.30 -5.40
N VAL A 386 0.22 14.70 -6.49
CA VAL A 386 -0.03 15.17 -7.85
C VAL A 386 -1.30 14.52 -8.42
N HIS A 387 -2.39 15.27 -8.53
CA HIS A 387 -3.65 14.77 -9.12
C HIS A 387 -3.59 14.68 -10.63
N SER A 388 -3.10 15.73 -11.28
CA SER A 388 -3.03 15.79 -12.74
C SER A 388 -1.98 16.79 -13.21
N VAL A 389 -1.44 16.49 -14.39
CA VAL A 389 -0.53 17.36 -15.13
C VAL A 389 -1.17 17.59 -16.50
N THR A 390 -1.61 18.81 -16.78
CA THR A 390 -2.17 19.18 -18.07
C THR A 390 -1.15 19.97 -18.88
N SER A 391 -0.97 19.61 -20.15
CA SER A 391 -0.06 20.33 -21.04
C SER A 391 -0.63 21.67 -21.50
N HIS A 392 -1.96 21.80 -21.61
CA HIS A 392 -2.64 23.01 -22.08
C HIS A 392 -3.99 23.24 -21.36
N PRO A 393 -4.15 24.34 -20.59
CA PRO A 393 -3.08 25.22 -20.11
C PRO A 393 -2.07 24.42 -19.26
N ASN A 394 -0.81 24.85 -19.25
CA ASN A 394 0.30 24.18 -18.55
C ASN A 394 0.09 24.32 -17.03
N CYS A 395 -0.72 23.42 -16.47
CA CYS A 395 -1.26 23.52 -15.12
C CYS A 395 -1.05 22.18 -14.42
N VAL A 396 -0.63 22.26 -13.16
CA VAL A 396 -0.45 21.08 -12.31
C VAL A 396 -1.43 21.20 -11.15
N ALA A 397 -2.29 20.20 -11.00
CA ALA A 397 -3.22 20.14 -9.87
C ALA A 397 -2.60 19.28 -8.76
N LEU A 398 -2.40 19.91 -7.61
CA LEU A 398 -1.80 19.30 -6.42
C LEU A 398 -2.79 19.34 -5.26
N GLU A 399 -2.65 18.39 -4.34
CA GLU A 399 -3.26 18.44 -3.02
C GLU A 399 -2.17 18.37 -1.97
N GLU A 400 -2.19 19.29 -1.02
CA GLU A 400 -1.30 19.22 0.14
C GLU A 400 -1.63 17.97 0.94
N ILE A 401 -0.59 17.22 1.27
CA ILE A 401 -0.69 15.99 2.04
C ILE A 401 0.24 16.04 3.24
N VAL A 402 -0.04 15.12 4.13
CA VAL A 402 0.69 14.94 5.37
C VAL A 402 1.29 13.57 5.29
N LEU A 403 2.61 13.52 5.43
CA LEU A 403 3.28 12.24 5.54
C LEU A 403 2.92 11.67 6.91
N LEU A 404 2.63 10.38 6.93
CA LEU A 404 2.24 9.62 8.11
C LEU A 404 3.31 9.65 9.20
#